data_AF-A0A8T4JG25-F1
#
_entry.id   AF-A0A8T4JG25-F1
#
_cell.length_a   1.000
_cell.length_b   1.000
_cell.length_c   1.000
_cell.angle_alpha   90.00
_cell.angle_beta   90.00
_cell.angle_gamma   90.00
#
_symmetry.space_group_name_H-M   'P 1'
#
loop_
_entity.id
_entity.type
_entity.pdbx_description
1 polymer ?
#
loop_
_entity_poly.entity_id
_entity_poly.type
_entity_poly.pdbx_seq_one_letter_code
_entity_poly.pdbx_strand_id
1 'polypeptide(L)' 'MLVALRKMSKARYGSVLAKEVDCTYSHAVKILQTLEVLGLVAFEKKGRIKLIKLTKKGEEISENIDSIKRQLM' A
#
# COMPACT_ATOMS: atom_id res chain seq x y z
N MET A 1 -3.71 -0.39 4.99
CA MET A 1 -2.95 0.11 3.82
C MET A 1 -2.01 -0.95 3.25
N LEU A 2 -0.96 -1.37 3.96
CA LEU A 2 0.08 -2.26 3.42
C LEU A 2 -0.46 -3.66 3.02
N VAL A 3 -1.25 -4.30 3.89
CA VAL A 3 -1.92 -5.59 3.61
C VAL A 3 -2.90 -5.48 2.44
N ALA A 4 -3.60 -4.34 2.29
CA ALA A 4 -4.52 -4.11 1.18
C ALA A 4 -3.77 -4.04 -0.16
N LEU A 5 -2.63 -3.34 -0.21
CA LEU A 5 -1.75 -3.33 -1.38
C LEU A 5 -1.26 -4.73 -1.76
N ARG A 6 -0.97 -5.59 -0.79
CA ARG A 6 -0.54 -6.98 -1.02
C ARG A 6 -1.63 -7.83 -1.67
N LYS A 7 -2.85 -7.77 -1.13
CA LYS A 7 -4.02 -8.53 -1.64
C LYS A 7 -4.40 -8.10 -3.05
N MET A 8 -4.11 -6.85 -3.38
CA MET A 8 -4.31 -6.26 -4.68
C MET A 8 -3.06 -6.43 -5.53
N SER A 9 -2.83 -7.63 -6.08
CA SER A 9 -1.62 -8.07 -6.83
C SER A 9 -1.10 -7.20 -7.99
N LYS A 10 -1.72 -6.05 -8.29
CA LYS A 10 -1.31 -5.11 -9.35
C LYS A 10 -1.15 -3.71 -8.81
N ALA A 11 -0.22 -2.95 -9.40
CA ALA A 11 0.00 -1.54 -9.09
C ALA A 11 -1.32 -0.74 -9.09
N ARG A 12 -1.58 0.02 -8.03
CA ARG A 12 -2.86 0.70 -7.79
C ARG A 12 -2.74 2.22 -7.86
N TYR A 13 -3.86 2.86 -8.12
CA TYR A 13 -4.06 4.29 -7.95
C TYR A 13 -4.38 4.60 -6.48
N GLY A 14 -3.88 5.71 -5.95
CA GLY A 14 -4.13 6.12 -4.57
C GLY A 14 -5.62 6.29 -4.25
N SER A 15 -6.44 6.71 -5.23
CA SER A 15 -7.89 6.87 -5.06
C SER A 15 -8.64 5.54 -4.89
N VAL A 16 -8.23 4.50 -5.62
CA VAL A 16 -8.80 3.15 -5.48
C VAL A 16 -8.45 2.57 -4.12
N LEU A 17 -7.19 2.75 -3.70
CA LEU A 17 -6.72 2.25 -2.41
C LEU A 17 -7.39 2.98 -1.23
N ALA A 18 -7.63 4.29 -1.34
CA ALA A 18 -8.33 5.06 -0.32
C ALA A 18 -9.75 4.52 -0.07
N LYS A 19 -10.48 4.18 -1.14
CA LYS A 19 -11.81 3.55 -1.04
C LYS A 19 -11.76 2.17 -0.39
N GLU A 20 -10.79 1.34 -0.77
CA GLU A 20 -10.62 -0.01 -0.20
C GLU A 20 -10.35 -0.01 1.31
N VAL A 21 -9.59 0.98 1.77
CA VAL A 21 -9.15 1.09 3.18
C VAL A 21 -10.09 2.02 3.98
N ASP A 22 -11.20 2.45 3.38
CA ASP A 22 -12.20 3.35 3.97
C ASP A 22 -11.58 4.61 4.60
N CYS A 23 -10.77 5.33 3.82
CA CYS A 23 -10.17 6.59 4.25
C CYS A 23 -10.22 7.64 3.14
N THR A 24 -10.05 8.92 3.50
CA THR A 24 -9.96 9.98 2.49
C THR A 24 -8.70 9.84 1.67
N TYR A 25 -8.74 10.36 0.43
CA TYR A 25 -7.58 10.35 -0.44
C TYR A 25 -6.37 11.06 0.18
N SER A 26 -6.57 12.20 0.86
CA SER A 26 -5.49 12.95 1.50
C SER A 26 -4.81 12.16 2.62
N HIS A 27 -5.58 11.42 3.42
CA HIS A 27 -5.02 10.52 4.43
C HIS A 27 -4.24 9.37 3.78
N ALA A 28 -4.79 8.75 2.73
CA ALA A 28 -4.11 7.67 2.00
C ALA A 28 -2.76 8.15 1.43
N VAL A 29 -2.70 9.34 0.83
CA VAL A 29 -1.46 9.91 0.28
C VAL A 29 -0.41 10.12 1.37
N LYS A 30 -0.77 10.71 2.52
CA LYS A 30 0.18 10.92 3.63
C LYS A 30 0.75 9.61 4.17
N ILE A 31 -0.10 8.59 4.32
CA ILE A 31 0.32 7.25 4.75
C ILE A 31 1.28 6.65 3.71
N LEU A 32 0.93 6.70 2.42
CA LEU A 32 1.75 6.15 1.35
C LEU A 32 3.10 6.85 1.21
N GLN A 33 3.16 8.17 1.40
CA GLN A 33 4.43 8.92 1.45
C GLN A 33 5.30 8.45 2.62
N THR A 34 4.70 8.21 3.79
CA THR A 34 5.42 7.66 4.94
C THR A 34 5.96 6.26 4.64
N LEU A 35 5.15 5.40 4.00
CA LEU A 35 5.58 4.06 3.59
C LEU A 35 6.68 4.09 2.52
N GLU A 36 6.70 5.09 1.64
CA GLU A 36 7.78 5.31 0.66
C GLU A 36 9.09 5.68 1.34
N VAL A 37 9.05 6.60 2.31
CA VAL A 37 10.21 6.97 3.14
C VAL A 37 10.78 5.76 3.89
N LEU A 38 9.91 4.86 4.37
CA LEU A 38 10.32 3.62 5.05
C LEU A 38 10.80 2.51 4.10
N GLY A 39 10.74 2.75 2.78
CA GLY A 39 11.14 1.80 1.74
C GLY A 39 10.18 0.61 1.59
N LEU A 40 8.93 0.75 2.03
CA LEU A 40 7.91 -0.33 1.98
C LEU A 40 7.06 -0.26 0.70
N VAL A 41 6.91 0.93 0.13
CA VAL A 41 6.24 1.11 -1.18
C VAL A 41 7.12 1.93 -2.10
N ALA A 42 6.92 1.78 -3.39
CA ALA A 42 7.48 2.64 -4.42
C ALA A 42 6.36 3.24 -5.25
N PHE A 43 6.56 4.48 -5.68
CA PHE A 43 5.67 5.11 -6.62
C PHE A 43 6.28 5.12 -8.02
N GLU A 44 5.56 4.59 -9.00
CA GLU A 44 5.94 4.60 -10.40
C GLU A 44 5.10 5.63 -11.16
N LYS A 45 5.75 6.57 -11.83
CA LYS A 45 5.07 7.58 -12.63
C LYS A 45 4.86 7.06 -14.05
N LYS A 46 3.60 7.00 -14.49
CA LYS A 46 3.21 6.75 -15.90
C LYS A 46 2.43 7.98 -16.40
N GLY A 47 3.14 8.93 -16.99
CA GLY A 47 2.57 10.22 -17.41
C GLY A 47 2.06 11.03 -16.20
N ARG A 48 0.76 11.34 -16.18
CA ARG A 48 0.10 12.04 -15.05
C ARG A 48 -0.31 11.10 -13.91
N ILE A 49 -0.20 9.79 -14.11
CA ILE A 49 -0.61 8.78 -13.15
C ILE A 49 0.58 8.42 -12.26
N LYS A 50 0.36 8.36 -10.94
CA LYS A 50 1.29 7.79 -9.95
C LYS A 50 0.73 6.44 -9.49
N LEU A 51 1.35 5.35 -9.94
CA LEU A 51 1.04 4.00 -9.51
C LEU A 51 1.80 3.66 -8.22
N ILE A 52 1.19 2.93 -7.31
CA ILE A 52 1.81 2.47 -6.06
C ILE A 52 2.06 0.97 -6.16
N LYS A 53 3.26 0.55 -5.77
CA LYS A 53 3.69 -0.86 -5.69
C LYS A 53 4.35 -1.14 -4.35
N LEU A 54 4.26 -2.38 -3.87
CA LEU A 54 5.10 -2.83 -2.77
C LEU A 54 6.54 -2.99 -3.26
N THR A 55 7.49 -2.67 -2.38
CA THR A 55 8.87 -3.12 -2.56
C THR A 55 8.98 -4.58 -2.07
N LYS A 56 10.10 -5.26 -2.33
CA LYS A 56 10.36 -6.58 -1.75
C LYS A 56 10.21 -6.59 -0.22
N LYS A 57 10.79 -5.58 0.45
CA LYS A 57 10.64 -5.38 1.91
C LYS A 57 9.18 -5.14 2.29
N GLY A 58 8.44 -4.37 1.49
CA GLY A 58 7.02 -4.13 1.67
C GLY A 58 6.19 -5.42 1.62
N GLU A 59 6.49 -6.31 0.67
CA GLU A 59 5.84 -7.61 0.54
C GLU A 59 6.09 -8.48 1.77
N GLU A 60 7.36 -8.66 2.17
CA GLU A 60 7.73 -9.46 3.34
C GLU A 60 7.04 -8.96 4.63
N ILE A 61 7.10 -7.66 4.89
CA ILE A 61 6.44 -7.06 6.07
C ILE A 61 4.92 -7.19 5.98
N SER A 62 4.33 -7.02 4.81
CA SER A 62 2.89 -7.16 4.62
C SER A 62 2.39 -8.59 4.84
N GLU A 63 3.20 -9.60 4.49
CA GLU A 63 2.90 -11.01 4.80
C GLU A 63 2.96 -11.26 6.30
N ASN A 64 3.98 -10.76 7.00
CA ASN A 64 4.10 -10.92 8.45
C ASN A 64 2.89 -10.31 9.18
N ILE A 65 2.46 -9.10 8.79
CA ILE A 65 1.28 -8.45 9.36
C ILE A 65 0.00 -9.27 9.08
N ASP A 66 -0.17 -9.78 7.86
CA ASP A 66 -1.34 -10.58 7.51
C ASP A 66 -1.34 -11.94 8.24
N SER A 67 -0.16 -12.52 8.49
CA SER A 67 0.02 -13.73 9.31
C SER A 67 -0.40 -13.50 10.76
N ILE A 68 0.09 -12.42 11.39
CA ILE A 68 -0.32 -12.03 12.75
C ILE A 68 -1.83 -11.81 12.81
N LYS A 69 -2.40 -11.11 11.82
CA LYS A 69 -3.84 -10.88 11.74
C LYS A 69 -4.63 -12.19 11.73
N ARG A 70 -4.19 -13.20 10.98
CA ARG A 70 -4.81 -14.55 10.92
C ARG A 70 -4.70 -15.34 12.23
N GLN A 71 -3.76 -15.00 13.11
CA GLN A 71 -3.63 -15.65 14.41
C GLN A 71 -4.49 -14.98 15.50
N LEU A 72 -4.86 -13.71 15.30
CA LEU A 72 -5.64 -12.92 16.26
C LEU A 72 -7.14 -12.89 15.96
N MET A 73 -7.54 -13.22 14.72
CA MET A 73 -8.92 -13.24 14.23
C MET A 73 -9.29 -14.64 13.77
#